data_AF-A0A1G5W1A4-F1
#
_entry.id   AF-A0A1G5W1A4-F1
#
_cell.length_a   1.000
_cell.length_b   1.000
_cell.length_c   1.000
_cell.angle_alpha   90.00
_cell.angle_beta   90.00
_cell.angle_gamma   90.00
#
_symmetry.space_group_name_H-M   'P 1'
#
loop_
_entity.id
_entity.type
_entity.pdbx_description
1 polymer ?
#
loop_
_entity_poly.entity_id
_entity_poly.type
_entity_poly.pdbx_seq_one_letter_code
_entity_poly.pdbx_strand_id
1 'polypeptide(L)'
;MKCPNCGKNIPEGHMYCDDCGTEINIVPDFEPEVENEINISLSGLADELNKDARKKLLRKEKIHNFFSIIKAHWRAAAIGVVAVIGLVLFVVFLASYNDRSSNYYMGLAESAKASGDMEQAIGYLKRGMTENPANSEIIFRLSDYYMEAEKPDEAVETLKTITSSDKFADDIVITAYEGIISIYKQTGEFDKITEVLSDTDNKIVADLRAKYVPSSPIMLPESGTYEGIVQIKIITSDNQNNPIYYTVNGDVPTTESILYEGEIAIETDGEYNIKAACVNDYGIFSTVTECNYVLEKGAPVAPEIMEPSGDYNQNTMIVAVAEQGYTIFYTTDGSDPTMESKQYISPITMPVGTSHFKFATFDQDGNSSEIVERDYHLVFTRLVSTEQAVNSLVSTLVRLDILLDASGKVRGVEGHNEYIYNSEIEIQGAGEYYVIIENHVSNDGKSTPTGLMYAVNTHDGTVNRLGYDSSGKYTLITISNR
;
A
#
# COMPACT_ATOMS: atom_id res chain seq x y z
N MET A 1 2.77 64.50 -20.31
CA MET A 1 2.34 65.02 -18.97
C MET A 1 1.00 64.43 -18.58
N LYS A 2 0.61 64.34 -17.30
CA LYS A 2 -0.74 63.84 -16.93
C LYS A 2 -1.78 64.96 -16.98
N CYS A 3 -2.98 64.68 -17.50
CA CYS A 3 -4.08 65.64 -17.52
C CYS A 3 -4.48 66.02 -16.09
N PRO A 4 -4.53 67.31 -15.73
CA PRO A 4 -4.91 67.74 -14.38
C PRO A 4 -6.38 67.46 -14.05
N ASN A 5 -7.23 67.23 -15.05
CA ASN A 5 -8.66 66.94 -14.84
C ASN A 5 -8.95 65.43 -14.70
N CYS A 6 -8.47 64.60 -15.62
CA CYS A 6 -8.79 63.16 -15.64
C CYS A 6 -7.62 62.23 -15.26
N GLY A 7 -6.41 62.75 -15.04
CA GLY A 7 -5.26 62.01 -14.54
C GLY A 7 -4.55 61.09 -15.55
N LYS A 8 -5.08 60.92 -16.77
CA LYS A 8 -4.44 60.12 -17.83
C LYS A 8 -3.24 60.83 -18.45
N ASN A 9 -2.30 60.04 -18.95
CA ASN A 9 -1.09 60.56 -19.62
C ASN A 9 -1.45 61.16 -20.99
N ILE A 10 -1.15 62.45 -21.15
CA ILE A 10 -1.18 63.19 -22.41
C ILE A 10 0.20 63.06 -23.08
N PRO A 11 0.28 62.54 -24.32
CA PRO A 11 1.51 62.50 -25.12
C PRO A 11 2.12 63.90 -25.32
N GLU A 12 3.44 64.00 -25.47
CA GLU A 12 4.11 65.28 -25.73
C GLU A 12 3.65 65.89 -27.06
N GLY A 13 3.37 67.20 -27.07
CA GLY A 13 2.96 67.97 -28.25
C GLY A 13 1.44 68.18 -28.44
N HIS A 14 0.59 67.57 -27.60
CA HIS A 14 -0.85 67.79 -27.64
C HIS A 14 -1.27 68.99 -26.75
N MET A 15 -2.10 69.90 -27.30
CA MET A 15 -2.59 71.11 -26.62
C MET A 15 -3.90 70.88 -25.82
N TYR A 16 -4.51 69.70 -25.94
CA TYR A 16 -5.69 69.28 -25.20
C TYR A 16 -5.60 67.79 -24.86
N CYS A 17 -6.33 67.37 -23.82
CA CYS A 17 -6.40 65.96 -23.44
C CYS A 17 -7.37 65.21 -24.36
N ASP A 18 -6.87 64.24 -25.13
CA ASP A 18 -7.67 63.44 -26.06
C ASP A 18 -8.82 62.67 -25.38
N ASP A 19 -8.70 62.35 -24.09
CA ASP A 19 -9.70 61.57 -23.36
C ASP A 19 -10.86 62.39 -22.79
N CYS A 20 -10.61 63.61 -22.29
CA CYS A 20 -11.64 64.42 -21.63
C CYS A 20 -11.84 65.80 -22.24
N GLY A 21 -11.15 66.10 -23.34
CA GLY A 21 -11.28 67.33 -24.12
C GLY A 21 -10.82 68.60 -23.42
N THR A 22 -10.10 68.49 -22.29
CA THR A 22 -9.65 69.67 -21.52
C THR A 22 -8.39 70.27 -22.16
N GLU A 23 -8.46 71.55 -22.54
CA GLU A 23 -7.36 72.33 -23.11
C GLU A 23 -6.32 72.71 -22.04
N ILE A 24 -5.03 72.64 -22.39
CA ILE A 24 -3.92 72.90 -21.46
C ILE A 24 -3.25 74.24 -21.84
N ASN A 25 -3.50 75.28 -21.04
CA ASN A 25 -2.86 76.59 -21.21
C ASN A 25 -1.47 76.62 -20.54
N ILE A 26 -0.42 76.79 -21.33
CA ILE A 26 0.96 77.03 -20.87
C ILE A 26 1.23 78.53 -20.96
N VAL A 27 1.37 79.21 -19.82
CA VAL A 27 1.70 80.65 -19.75
C VAL A 27 3.20 80.81 -19.47
N PRO A 28 3.98 81.48 -20.34
CA PRO A 28 5.37 81.82 -20.07
C PRO A 28 5.44 83.21 -19.43
N ASP A 29 5.99 83.33 -18.22
CA ASP A 29 6.26 84.64 -17.60
C ASP A 29 7.77 84.86 -17.42
N PHE A 30 8.18 86.01 -17.95
CA PHE A 30 9.51 86.59 -18.01
C PHE A 30 9.46 87.99 -17.36
N GLU A 31 10.63 88.48 -16.90
CA GLU A 31 10.96 89.87 -16.49
C GLU A 31 10.40 90.42 -15.15
N PRO A 32 10.89 91.57 -14.60
CA PRO A 32 12.18 92.27 -14.74
C PRO A 32 12.73 92.94 -13.44
N GLU A 33 14.06 93.20 -13.46
CA GLU A 33 14.80 94.43 -13.09
C GLU A 33 14.69 95.15 -11.70
N VAL A 34 15.86 95.22 -11.03
CA VAL A 34 16.55 96.42 -10.50
C VAL A 34 15.75 97.44 -9.68
N GLU A 35 16.04 97.56 -8.38
CA GLU A 35 16.56 98.82 -7.78
C GLU A 35 17.03 98.70 -6.31
N ASN A 36 18.23 99.24 -6.10
CA ASN A 36 18.76 100.00 -4.97
C ASN A 36 18.86 99.43 -3.54
N GLU A 37 20.09 99.02 -3.25
CA GLU A 37 20.81 99.22 -1.99
C GLU A 37 20.57 100.63 -1.39
N ILE A 38 20.48 100.72 -0.06
CA ILE A 38 21.48 101.39 0.79
C ILE A 38 21.03 101.30 2.27
N ASN A 39 21.84 100.55 3.02
CA ASN A 39 22.34 100.85 4.36
C ASN A 39 21.69 100.34 5.67
N ILE A 40 22.58 99.66 6.41
CA ILE A 40 22.82 99.72 7.86
C ILE A 40 22.05 98.70 8.73
N SER A 41 22.76 97.64 9.13
CA SER A 41 23.20 97.45 10.52
C SER A 41 23.88 96.08 10.66
N LEU A 42 25.19 95.96 10.43
CA LEU A 42 26.21 96.03 11.49
C LEU A 42 25.87 95.16 12.72
N SER A 43 26.49 93.97 12.76
CA SER A 43 27.02 93.25 13.94
C SER A 43 26.81 91.72 13.93
N GLY A 44 26.40 91.12 12.81
CA GLY A 44 26.32 89.67 12.67
C GLY A 44 27.46 89.10 11.83
N LEU A 45 28.42 88.43 12.49
CA LEU A 45 29.32 87.43 11.89
C LEU A 45 30.56 87.94 11.15
N ALA A 46 31.33 88.76 11.85
CA ALA A 46 32.81 88.78 11.76
C ALA A 46 33.47 87.41 12.11
N ASP A 47 32.70 86.32 12.21
CA ASP A 47 33.11 84.96 12.57
C ASP A 47 33.05 83.94 11.42
N GLU A 48 32.45 84.26 10.26
CA GLU A 48 32.32 83.29 9.15
C GLU A 48 33.43 83.38 8.08
N LEU A 49 34.11 84.52 7.96
CA LEU A 49 35.17 84.73 6.97
C LEU A 49 36.51 84.03 7.30
N ASN A 50 36.63 83.36 8.45
CA ASN A 50 37.86 82.63 8.85
C ASN A 50 37.80 81.10 8.64
N LYS A 51 36.65 80.54 8.22
CA LYS A 51 36.52 79.11 7.89
C LYS A 51 36.88 78.77 6.44
N ASP A 52 36.61 79.67 5.50
CA ASP A 52 36.84 79.39 4.07
C ASP A 52 38.30 79.56 3.62
N ALA A 53 39.06 80.43 4.28
CA ALA A 53 40.50 80.59 4.01
C ALA A 53 41.32 79.35 4.48
N ARG A 54 40.98 78.78 5.64
CA ARG A 54 41.63 77.55 6.16
C ARG A 54 41.29 76.31 5.33
N LYS A 55 40.05 76.21 4.83
CA LYS A 55 39.61 75.11 3.94
C LYS A 55 40.27 75.16 2.56
N LYS A 56 40.52 76.34 1.98
CA LYS A 56 41.18 76.46 0.66
C LYS A 56 42.67 76.14 0.70
N LEU A 57 43.39 76.44 1.79
CA LEU A 57 44.80 76.07 1.95
C LEU A 57 45.00 74.55 2.11
N LEU A 58 44.21 73.89 2.97
CA LEU A 58 44.27 72.43 3.16
C LEU A 58 43.88 71.63 1.90
N ARG A 59 42.99 72.17 1.06
CA ARG A 59 42.57 71.54 -0.20
C ARG A 59 43.65 71.62 -1.28
N LYS A 60 44.47 72.68 -1.28
CA LYS A 60 45.59 72.84 -2.24
C LYS A 60 46.78 71.93 -1.90
N GLU A 61 47.07 71.71 -0.61
CA GLU A 61 48.13 70.77 -0.17
C GLU A 61 47.78 69.29 -0.42
N LYS A 62 46.52 68.87 -0.16
CA LYS A 62 46.07 67.49 -0.40
C LYS A 62 46.10 67.10 -1.88
N ILE A 63 45.72 68.00 -2.79
CA ILE A 63 45.72 67.73 -4.22
C ILE A 63 47.16 67.69 -4.78
N HIS A 64 48.06 68.53 -4.27
CA HIS A 64 49.46 68.53 -4.71
C HIS A 64 50.22 67.26 -4.25
N ASN A 65 50.01 66.81 -3.00
CA ASN A 65 50.61 65.56 -2.52
C ASN A 65 49.99 64.30 -3.14
N PHE A 66 48.71 64.32 -3.51
CA PHE A 66 48.07 63.20 -4.23
C PHE A 66 48.64 63.06 -5.66
N PHE A 67 48.87 64.18 -6.37
CA PHE A 67 49.47 64.15 -7.70
C PHE A 67 50.98 63.85 -7.70
N SER A 68 51.73 64.20 -6.63
CA SER A 68 53.17 63.87 -6.54
C SER A 68 53.40 62.38 -6.30
N ILE A 69 52.55 61.71 -5.51
CA ILE A 69 52.58 60.26 -5.28
C ILE A 69 52.20 59.49 -6.56
N ILE A 70 51.20 59.96 -7.31
CA ILE A 70 50.81 59.38 -8.61
C ILE A 70 51.95 59.52 -9.64
N LYS A 71 52.62 60.68 -9.71
CA LYS A 71 53.79 60.86 -10.61
C LYS A 71 54.98 59.97 -10.22
N ALA A 72 55.17 59.66 -8.94
CA ALA A 72 56.29 58.85 -8.45
C ALA A 72 56.09 57.34 -8.73
N HIS A 73 54.86 56.82 -8.67
CA HIS A 73 54.57 55.39 -8.84
C HIS A 73 53.90 55.00 -10.16
N TRP A 74 53.50 55.96 -11.02
CA TRP A 74 52.86 55.64 -12.31
C TRP A 74 53.74 54.77 -13.22
N ARG A 75 55.06 54.93 -13.17
CA ARG A 75 56.00 54.07 -13.92
C ARG A 75 55.93 52.61 -13.46
N ALA A 76 55.84 52.36 -12.15
CA ALA A 76 55.73 51.00 -11.60
C ALA A 76 54.36 50.37 -11.88
N ALA A 77 53.27 51.15 -11.77
CA ALA A 77 51.93 50.69 -12.11
C ALA A 77 51.77 50.41 -13.61
N ALA A 78 52.34 51.24 -14.48
CA ALA A 78 52.35 51.03 -15.93
C ALA A 78 53.14 49.77 -16.34
N ILE A 79 54.29 49.51 -15.69
CA ILE A 79 55.07 48.28 -15.91
C ILE A 79 54.27 47.05 -15.47
N GLY A 80 53.58 47.10 -14.33
CA GLY A 80 52.71 46.02 -13.86
C GLY A 80 51.57 45.71 -14.83
N VAL A 81 50.90 46.73 -15.37
CA VAL A 81 49.83 46.55 -16.36
C VAL A 81 50.37 46.00 -17.69
N VAL A 82 51.52 46.49 -18.17
CA VAL A 82 52.16 45.95 -19.39
C VAL A 82 52.63 44.51 -19.19
N ALA A 83 53.12 44.16 -18.00
CA ALA A 83 53.51 42.79 -17.68
C ALA A 83 52.29 41.84 -17.63
N VAL A 84 51.17 42.28 -17.04
CA VAL A 84 49.91 41.50 -17.03
C VAL A 84 49.35 41.37 -18.44
N ILE A 85 49.31 42.45 -19.24
CA ILE A 85 48.88 42.39 -20.65
C ILE A 85 49.82 41.48 -21.45
N GLY A 86 51.14 41.58 -21.26
CA GLY A 86 52.12 40.71 -21.89
C GLY A 86 51.93 39.24 -21.51
N LEU A 87 51.63 38.95 -20.25
CA LEU A 87 51.36 37.60 -19.75
C LEU A 87 50.03 37.06 -20.31
N VAL A 88 48.99 37.88 -20.37
CA VAL A 88 47.71 37.53 -21.03
C VAL A 88 47.92 37.28 -22.52
N LEU A 89 48.64 38.15 -23.23
CA LEU A 89 48.96 37.96 -24.65
C LEU A 89 49.83 36.72 -24.87
N PHE A 90 50.75 36.41 -23.96
CA PHE A 90 51.58 35.21 -24.00
C PHE A 90 50.75 33.95 -23.76
N VAL A 91 49.82 33.96 -22.79
CA VAL A 91 48.87 32.85 -22.56
C VAL A 91 47.94 32.67 -23.76
N VAL A 92 47.43 33.76 -24.35
CA VAL A 92 46.60 33.72 -25.57
C VAL A 92 47.41 33.20 -26.78
N PHE A 93 48.68 33.60 -26.90
CA PHE A 93 49.57 33.10 -27.94
C PHE A 93 49.86 31.60 -27.79
N LEU A 94 50.11 31.14 -26.56
CA LEU A 94 50.30 29.71 -26.27
C LEU A 94 49.02 28.92 -26.55
N ALA A 95 47.85 29.41 -26.13
CA ALA A 95 46.55 28.80 -26.42
C ALA A 95 46.28 28.73 -27.94
N SER A 96 46.52 29.84 -28.66
CA SER A 96 46.31 29.92 -30.12
C SER A 96 47.30 29.05 -30.91
N TYR A 97 48.55 28.93 -30.47
CA TYR A 97 49.53 28.04 -31.10
C TYR A 97 49.13 26.58 -30.92
N ASN A 98 48.68 26.20 -29.72
CA ASN A 98 48.21 24.86 -29.40
C ASN A 98 46.94 24.49 -30.20
N ASP A 99 45.95 25.38 -30.27
CA ASP A 99 44.72 25.18 -31.06
C ASP A 99 45.00 25.05 -32.56
N ARG A 100 45.96 25.81 -33.08
CA ARG A 100 46.29 25.78 -34.51
C ARG A 100 47.00 24.48 -34.91
N SER A 101 47.79 23.89 -34.01
CA SER A 101 48.40 22.57 -34.21
C SER A 101 47.35 21.45 -34.16
N SER A 102 46.45 21.49 -33.17
CA SER A 102 45.39 20.49 -33.05
C SER A 102 44.44 20.46 -34.25
N ASN A 103 43.96 21.63 -34.67
CA ASN A 103 43.06 21.77 -35.82
C ASN A 103 43.70 21.31 -37.14
N TYR A 104 45.03 21.40 -37.25
CA TYR A 104 45.76 20.92 -38.42
C TYR A 104 45.65 19.39 -38.55
N TYR A 105 45.89 18.64 -37.48
CA TYR A 105 45.76 17.17 -37.51
C TYR A 105 44.32 16.70 -37.71
N MET A 106 43.35 17.40 -37.10
CA MET A 106 41.92 17.14 -37.33
C MET A 106 41.54 17.30 -38.79
N GLY A 107 41.92 18.41 -39.44
CA GLY A 107 41.61 18.65 -40.86
C GLY A 107 42.28 17.66 -41.81
N LEU A 108 43.52 17.23 -41.52
CA LEU A 108 44.19 16.17 -42.27
C LEU A 108 43.46 14.83 -42.14
N ALA A 109 43.05 14.47 -40.92
CA ALA A 109 42.31 13.25 -40.66
C ALA A 109 40.96 13.22 -41.39
N GLU A 110 40.20 14.31 -41.34
CA GLU A 110 38.93 14.44 -42.06
C GLU A 110 39.12 14.31 -43.58
N SER A 111 40.16 14.95 -44.13
CA SER A 111 40.47 14.88 -45.57
C SER A 111 40.87 13.46 -46.01
N ALA A 112 41.66 12.77 -45.19
CA ALA A 112 42.04 11.37 -45.44
C ALA A 112 40.83 10.44 -45.36
N LYS A 113 39.97 10.60 -44.35
CA LYS A 113 38.71 9.86 -44.22
C LYS A 113 37.77 10.10 -45.40
N ALA A 114 37.61 11.35 -45.83
CA ALA A 114 36.80 11.71 -47.00
C ALA A 114 37.35 11.08 -48.30
N SER A 115 38.65 10.78 -48.35
CA SER A 115 39.29 10.08 -49.45
C SER A 115 39.16 8.54 -49.35
N GLY A 116 38.50 8.03 -48.30
CA GLY A 116 38.33 6.60 -48.04
C GLY A 116 39.52 5.91 -47.35
N ASP A 117 40.57 6.65 -47.00
CA ASP A 117 41.77 6.12 -46.35
C ASP A 117 41.68 6.27 -44.83
N MET A 118 40.94 5.34 -44.20
CA MET A 118 40.71 5.34 -42.76
C MET A 118 42.01 5.14 -41.96
N GLU A 119 42.95 4.33 -42.48
CA GLU A 119 44.20 4.05 -41.78
C GLU A 119 45.09 5.29 -41.67
N GLN A 120 45.20 6.06 -42.76
CA GLN A 120 45.89 7.35 -42.70
C GLN A 120 45.17 8.36 -41.81
N ALA A 121 43.84 8.39 -41.84
CA ALA A 121 43.06 9.28 -41.00
C ALA A 121 43.34 9.05 -39.50
N ILE A 122 43.31 7.79 -39.06
CA ILE A 122 43.72 7.37 -37.72
C ILE A 122 45.19 7.75 -37.44
N GLY A 123 46.08 7.55 -38.41
CA GLY A 123 47.50 7.90 -38.30
C GLY A 123 47.73 9.40 -38.03
N TYR A 124 46.97 10.30 -38.66
CA TYR A 124 47.05 11.73 -38.40
C TYR A 124 46.56 12.09 -37.00
N LEU A 125 45.44 11.53 -36.55
CA LEU A 125 44.92 11.76 -35.20
C LEU A 125 45.87 11.23 -34.11
N LYS A 126 46.51 10.07 -34.31
CA LYS A 126 47.54 9.56 -33.39
C LYS A 126 48.72 10.52 -33.22
N ARG A 127 49.19 11.10 -34.31
CA ARG A 127 50.26 12.12 -34.27
C ARG A 127 49.78 13.37 -33.54
N GLY A 128 48.57 13.84 -33.86
CA GLY A 128 47.93 14.96 -33.18
C GLY A 128 47.78 14.77 -31.68
N MET A 129 47.39 13.56 -31.24
CA MET A 129 47.27 13.18 -29.83
C MET A 129 48.63 13.12 -29.14
N THR A 130 49.67 12.64 -29.83
CA THR A 130 51.03 12.58 -29.28
C THR A 130 51.59 13.98 -29.05
N GLU A 131 51.32 14.92 -29.97
CA GLU A 131 51.77 16.31 -29.85
C GLU A 131 50.92 17.12 -28.88
N ASN A 132 49.62 16.81 -28.76
CA ASN A 132 48.66 17.54 -27.93
C ASN A 132 47.87 16.58 -27.04
N PRO A 133 48.49 15.94 -26.03
CA PRO A 133 47.87 14.87 -25.24
C PRO A 133 46.74 15.34 -24.31
N ALA A 134 46.56 16.65 -24.13
CA ALA A 134 45.46 17.23 -23.34
C ALA A 134 44.27 17.68 -24.22
N ASN A 135 44.31 17.44 -25.53
CA ASN A 135 43.21 17.79 -26.43
C ASN A 135 42.19 16.66 -26.50
N SER A 136 41.05 16.81 -25.82
CA SER A 136 40.00 15.80 -25.76
C SER A 136 39.30 15.56 -27.10
N GLU A 137 39.16 16.59 -27.95
CA GLU A 137 38.50 16.48 -29.26
C GLU A 137 39.24 15.49 -30.18
N ILE A 138 40.58 15.55 -30.22
CA ILE A 138 41.37 14.58 -30.98
C ILE A 138 41.16 13.17 -30.45
N ILE A 139 41.12 12.99 -29.13
CA ILE A 139 40.99 11.68 -28.48
C ILE A 139 39.61 11.08 -28.79
N PHE A 140 38.53 11.85 -28.62
CA PHE A 140 37.18 11.41 -28.98
C PHE A 140 37.06 11.08 -30.47
N ARG A 141 37.57 11.95 -31.35
CA ARG A 141 37.55 11.70 -32.80
C ARG A 141 38.33 10.44 -33.18
N LEU A 142 39.46 10.19 -32.53
CA LEU A 142 40.27 8.99 -32.75
C LEU A 142 39.50 7.73 -32.30
N SER A 143 38.84 7.78 -31.14
CA SER A 143 37.94 6.72 -30.68
C SER A 143 36.83 6.43 -31.70
N ASP A 144 36.15 7.46 -32.21
CA ASP A 144 35.11 7.30 -33.23
C ASP A 144 35.65 6.62 -34.50
N TYR A 145 36.84 7.02 -34.96
CA TYR A 145 37.44 6.43 -36.16
C TYR A 145 37.86 4.98 -35.94
N TYR A 146 38.28 4.62 -34.73
CA TYR A 146 38.53 3.23 -34.37
C TYR A 146 37.23 2.40 -34.35
N MET A 147 36.14 2.95 -33.84
CA MET A 147 34.83 2.28 -33.89
C MET A 147 34.37 2.05 -35.33
N GLU A 148 34.50 3.05 -36.21
CA GLU A 148 34.19 2.90 -37.63
C GLU A 148 35.13 1.93 -38.37
N ALA A 149 36.35 1.74 -37.87
CA ALA A 149 37.32 0.78 -38.38
C ALA A 149 37.17 -0.63 -37.77
N GLU A 150 36.08 -0.89 -37.03
CA GLU A 150 35.79 -2.16 -36.34
C GLU A 150 36.89 -2.56 -35.32
N LYS A 151 37.47 -1.56 -34.64
CA LYS A 151 38.54 -1.70 -33.65
C LYS A 151 38.11 -1.18 -32.27
N PRO A 152 37.17 -1.86 -31.59
CA PRO A 152 36.60 -1.38 -30.34
C PRO A 152 37.60 -1.36 -29.17
N ASP A 153 38.53 -2.30 -29.10
CA ASP A 153 39.55 -2.33 -28.05
C ASP A 153 40.46 -1.10 -28.11
N GLU A 154 40.90 -0.72 -29.31
CA GLU A 154 41.71 0.50 -29.50
C GLU A 154 40.93 1.79 -29.23
N ALA A 155 39.62 1.80 -29.54
CA ALA A 155 38.74 2.92 -29.22
C ALA A 155 38.65 3.13 -27.70
N VAL A 156 38.40 2.05 -26.95
CA VAL A 156 38.34 2.08 -25.48
C VAL A 156 39.68 2.50 -24.88
N GLU A 157 40.79 1.95 -25.34
CA GLU A 157 42.12 2.32 -24.84
C GLU A 157 42.42 3.81 -25.07
N THR A 158 41.96 4.35 -26.20
CA THR A 158 42.06 5.78 -26.51
C THR A 158 41.26 6.61 -25.50
N LEU A 159 40.02 6.23 -25.18
CA LEU A 159 39.20 6.95 -24.18
C LEU A 159 39.75 6.80 -22.76
N LYS A 160 40.38 5.67 -22.42
CA LYS A 160 41.03 5.47 -21.12
C LYS A 160 42.15 6.48 -20.84
N THR A 161 42.78 7.04 -21.88
CA THR A 161 43.76 8.13 -21.70
C THR A 161 43.16 9.38 -21.05
N ILE A 162 41.85 9.61 -21.25
CA ILE A 162 41.12 10.68 -20.56
C ILE A 162 40.84 10.28 -19.12
N THR A 163 40.27 9.09 -18.90
CA THR A 163 39.82 8.66 -17.56
C THR A 163 40.96 8.42 -16.58
N SER A 164 42.15 8.10 -17.07
CA SER A 164 43.35 7.88 -16.26
C SER A 164 44.20 9.14 -16.04
N SER A 165 43.81 10.30 -16.59
CA SER A 165 44.56 11.55 -16.47
C SER A 165 43.81 12.60 -15.64
N ASP A 166 44.56 13.33 -14.82
CA ASP A 166 44.10 14.49 -14.03
C ASP A 166 44.02 15.81 -14.83
N LYS A 167 44.28 15.77 -16.15
CA LYS A 167 44.37 16.96 -17.01
C LYS A 167 43.05 17.41 -17.61
N PHE A 168 42.02 16.57 -17.53
CA PHE A 168 40.72 16.80 -18.16
C PHE A 168 39.71 17.27 -17.13
N ALA A 169 38.76 18.09 -17.58
CA ALA A 169 37.64 18.51 -16.74
C ALA A 169 36.65 17.34 -16.53
N ASP A 170 35.92 17.37 -15.40
CA ASP A 170 35.04 16.28 -14.99
C ASP A 170 33.98 15.91 -16.05
N ASP A 171 33.44 16.89 -16.78
CA ASP A 171 32.46 16.68 -17.86
C ASP A 171 33.04 15.89 -19.03
N ILE A 172 34.30 16.15 -19.38
CA ILE A 172 35.04 15.41 -20.39
C ILE A 172 35.31 13.98 -19.92
N VAL A 173 35.69 13.80 -18.65
CA VAL A 173 35.94 12.48 -18.05
C VAL A 173 34.64 11.66 -18.00
N ILE A 174 33.52 12.26 -17.62
CA ILE A 174 32.18 11.64 -17.66
C ILE A 174 31.86 11.16 -19.08
N THR A 175 32.06 12.03 -20.09
CA THR A 175 31.80 11.69 -21.49
C THR A 175 32.66 10.52 -21.97
N ALA A 176 33.92 10.45 -21.55
CA ALA A 176 34.80 9.34 -21.87
C ALA A 176 34.33 8.02 -21.21
N TYR A 177 33.92 8.04 -19.94
CA TYR A 177 33.34 6.85 -19.30
C TYR A 177 32.04 6.39 -19.98
N GLU A 178 31.13 7.32 -20.30
CA GLU A 178 29.89 7.01 -21.01
C GLU A 178 30.18 6.42 -22.40
N GLY A 179 31.20 6.93 -23.10
CA GLY A 179 31.70 6.38 -24.35
C GLY A 179 32.22 4.95 -24.20
N ILE A 180 33.07 4.68 -23.21
CA ILE A 180 33.60 3.33 -22.92
C ILE A 180 32.46 2.34 -22.64
N ILE A 181 31.51 2.73 -21.78
CA ILE A 181 30.35 1.87 -21.43
C ILE A 181 29.48 1.61 -22.67
N SER A 182 29.26 2.63 -23.51
CA SER A 182 28.51 2.49 -24.75
C SER A 182 29.16 1.50 -25.72
N ILE A 183 30.49 1.56 -25.87
CA ILE A 183 31.26 0.62 -26.70
C ILE A 183 31.09 -0.81 -26.17
N TYR A 184 31.32 -1.04 -24.87
CA TYR A 184 31.15 -2.37 -24.28
C TYR A 184 29.71 -2.89 -24.39
N LYS A 185 28.71 -2.01 -24.30
CA LYS A 185 27.31 -2.38 -24.51
C LYS A 185 27.05 -2.81 -25.95
N GLN A 186 27.65 -2.13 -26.93
CA GLN A 186 27.52 -2.47 -28.34
C GLN A 186 28.23 -3.80 -28.68
N THR A 187 29.34 -4.11 -28.02
CA THR A 187 30.09 -5.36 -28.22
C THR A 187 29.59 -6.53 -27.38
N GLY A 188 28.72 -6.28 -26.40
CA GLY A 188 28.16 -7.30 -25.50
C GLY A 188 29.09 -7.72 -24.36
N GLU A 189 30.09 -6.89 -24.04
CA GLU A 189 31.13 -7.17 -23.04
C GLU A 189 30.72 -6.65 -21.66
N PHE A 190 29.63 -7.18 -21.10
CA PHE A 190 29.02 -6.68 -19.87
C PHE A 190 29.95 -6.76 -18.65
N ASP A 191 30.81 -7.78 -18.55
CA ASP A 191 31.78 -7.92 -17.46
C ASP A 191 32.75 -6.71 -17.39
N LYS A 192 33.15 -6.16 -18.54
CA LYS A 192 34.02 -4.98 -18.59
C LYS A 192 33.31 -3.71 -18.12
N ILE A 193 31.98 -3.63 -18.27
CA ILE A 193 31.17 -2.53 -17.71
C ILE A 193 31.15 -2.63 -16.20
N THR A 194 30.99 -3.84 -15.64
CA THR A 194 31.07 -4.08 -14.20
C THR A 194 32.42 -3.65 -13.64
N GLU A 195 33.52 -3.94 -14.32
CA GLU A 195 34.88 -3.50 -13.96
C GLU A 195 34.98 -1.97 -13.94
N VAL A 196 34.54 -1.29 -15.01
CA VAL A 196 34.55 0.19 -15.09
C VAL A 196 33.73 0.82 -13.97
N LEU A 197 32.60 0.21 -13.61
CA LEU A 197 31.69 0.71 -12.56
C LEU A 197 32.03 0.20 -11.15
N SER A 198 33.19 -0.43 -10.94
CA SER A 198 33.59 -1.00 -9.64
C SER A 198 34.37 -0.03 -8.75
N ASP A 199 35.03 0.98 -9.33
CA ASP A 199 35.80 1.97 -8.58
C ASP A 199 34.87 3.01 -7.93
N THR A 200 34.35 2.68 -6.74
CA THR A 200 33.45 3.54 -5.98
C THR A 200 34.17 4.69 -5.25
N ASP A 201 35.50 4.67 -5.17
CA ASP A 201 36.28 5.76 -4.57
C ASP A 201 36.36 6.97 -5.53
N ASN A 202 36.30 6.71 -6.84
CA ASN A 202 36.14 7.75 -7.84
C ASN A 202 34.69 8.26 -7.86
N LYS A 203 34.48 9.50 -7.42
CA LYS A 203 33.16 10.14 -7.38
C LYS A 203 32.43 10.13 -8.73
N ILE A 204 33.14 10.34 -9.85
CA ILE A 204 32.54 10.32 -11.19
C ILE A 204 31.98 8.93 -11.50
N VAL A 205 32.77 7.89 -11.21
CA VAL A 205 32.36 6.49 -11.44
C VAL A 205 31.20 6.10 -10.52
N ALA A 206 31.23 6.52 -9.25
CA ALA A 206 30.13 6.31 -8.32
C ALA A 206 28.81 6.96 -8.81
N ASP A 207 28.88 8.21 -9.29
CA ASP A 207 27.72 8.93 -9.84
C ASP A 207 27.20 8.26 -11.13
N LEU A 208 28.10 7.76 -12.01
CA LEU A 208 27.70 6.97 -13.17
C LEU A 208 27.04 5.65 -12.76
N ARG A 209 27.64 4.91 -11.83
CA ARG A 209 27.13 3.61 -11.34
C ARG A 209 25.69 3.75 -10.83
N ALA A 210 25.38 4.83 -10.13
CA ALA A 210 24.04 5.10 -9.62
C ALA A 210 22.97 5.17 -10.73
N LYS A 211 23.33 5.58 -11.96
CA LYS A 211 22.41 5.60 -13.12
C LYS A 211 22.02 4.20 -13.61
N TYR A 212 22.83 3.19 -13.29
CA TYR A 212 22.62 1.80 -13.72
C TYR A 212 21.98 0.94 -12.63
N VAL A 213 21.79 1.47 -11.41
CA VAL A 213 21.11 0.73 -10.34
C VAL A 213 19.65 0.48 -10.75
N PRO A 214 19.19 -0.78 -10.82
CA PRO A 214 17.82 -1.09 -11.18
C PRO A 214 16.85 -0.65 -10.09
N SER A 215 15.57 -0.50 -10.44
CA SER A 215 14.54 -0.15 -9.46
C SER A 215 14.35 -1.26 -8.44
N SER A 216 14.17 -0.87 -7.18
CA SER A 216 13.97 -1.81 -6.09
C SER A 216 12.66 -2.58 -6.24
N PRO A 217 12.63 -3.88 -5.90
CA PRO A 217 11.41 -4.67 -5.95
C PRO A 217 10.34 -4.12 -4.99
N ILE A 218 9.08 -4.28 -5.37
CA ILE A 218 7.91 -3.98 -4.53
C ILE A 218 7.19 -5.32 -4.32
N MET A 219 6.97 -5.69 -3.05
CA MET A 219 6.21 -6.89 -2.68
C MET A 219 4.77 -6.52 -2.37
N LEU A 220 3.83 -7.31 -2.89
CA LEU A 220 2.39 -7.14 -2.71
C LEU A 220 1.78 -8.49 -2.27
N PRO A 221 0.96 -8.53 -1.21
CA PRO A 221 0.54 -7.41 -0.38
C PRO A 221 1.70 -6.88 0.50
N GLU A 222 1.53 -5.70 1.10
CA GLU A 222 2.54 -5.10 1.98
C GLU A 222 2.81 -5.98 3.22
N SER A 223 3.92 -5.76 3.91
CA SER A 223 4.22 -6.46 5.16
C SER A 223 3.10 -6.31 6.19
N GLY A 224 2.76 -7.39 6.92
CA GLY A 224 1.70 -7.37 7.91
C GLY A 224 1.39 -8.74 8.49
N THR A 225 0.38 -8.77 9.35
CA THR A 225 -0.22 -10.00 9.89
C THR A 225 -1.41 -10.41 9.03
N TYR A 226 -1.47 -11.68 8.67
CA TYR A 226 -2.48 -12.25 7.79
C TYR A 226 -3.07 -13.53 8.37
N GLU A 227 -4.35 -13.77 8.08
CA GLU A 227 -5.03 -15.03 8.36
C GLU A 227 -5.18 -15.83 7.05
N GLY A 228 -4.87 -17.13 7.08
CA GLY A 228 -4.95 -18.01 5.90
C GLY A 228 -3.80 -17.83 4.91
N ILE A 229 -3.93 -18.36 3.69
CA ILE A 229 -2.82 -18.38 2.71
C ILE A 229 -2.53 -16.98 2.17
N VAL A 230 -1.26 -16.57 2.15
CA VAL A 230 -0.81 -15.31 1.52
C VAL A 230 -0.04 -15.60 0.24
N GLN A 231 -0.44 -14.95 -0.86
CA GLN A 231 0.26 -14.97 -2.14
C GLN A 231 1.01 -13.65 -2.33
N ILE A 232 2.33 -13.72 -2.37
CA ILE A 232 3.20 -12.56 -2.50
C ILE A 232 3.68 -12.44 -3.93
N LYS A 233 3.32 -11.33 -4.55
CA LYS A 233 3.76 -10.92 -5.87
C LYS A 233 4.86 -9.87 -5.75
N ILE A 234 5.94 -10.07 -6.47
CA ILE A 234 7.05 -9.12 -6.57
C ILE A 234 7.04 -8.46 -7.95
N ILE A 235 7.10 -7.12 -7.98
CA ILE A 235 7.14 -6.30 -9.21
C ILE A 235 8.25 -5.26 -9.14
N THR A 236 8.70 -4.74 -10.30
CA THR A 236 9.57 -3.55 -10.37
C THR A 236 8.85 -2.43 -11.13
N SER A 237 9.21 -1.17 -10.85
CA SER A 237 8.58 0.00 -11.47
C SER A 237 9.14 0.36 -12.86
N ASP A 238 10.33 -0.12 -13.18
CA ASP A 238 11.06 0.23 -14.40
C ASP A 238 10.73 -0.65 -15.61
N ASN A 239 9.96 -1.73 -15.44
CA ASN A 239 9.60 -2.70 -16.50
C ASN A 239 10.80 -3.24 -17.30
N GLN A 240 12.02 -3.16 -16.76
CA GLN A 240 13.24 -3.62 -17.44
C GLN A 240 13.37 -5.15 -17.45
N ASN A 241 12.46 -5.85 -16.76
CA ASN A 241 12.40 -7.32 -16.67
C ASN A 241 13.72 -7.95 -16.22
N ASN A 242 14.47 -7.21 -15.38
CA ASN A 242 15.67 -7.65 -14.72
C ASN A 242 15.34 -8.81 -13.75
N PRO A 243 16.19 -9.84 -13.63
CA PRO A 243 15.98 -10.93 -12.69
C PRO A 243 15.92 -10.43 -11.24
N ILE A 244 14.98 -10.98 -10.48
CA ILE A 244 14.78 -10.68 -9.07
C ILE A 244 15.16 -11.91 -8.27
N TYR A 245 16.04 -11.74 -7.28
CA TYR A 245 16.44 -12.78 -6.34
C TYR A 245 15.88 -12.46 -4.95
N TYR A 246 15.46 -13.50 -4.23
CA TYR A 246 14.88 -13.34 -2.91
C TYR A 246 15.32 -14.41 -1.91
N THR A 247 15.13 -14.10 -0.63
CA THR A 247 15.33 -14.98 0.52
C THR A 247 14.09 -14.90 1.40
N VAL A 248 13.82 -15.95 2.19
CA VAL A 248 12.65 -16.03 3.11
C VAL A 248 13.05 -16.07 4.59
N ASN A 249 14.36 -16.11 4.85
CA ASN A 249 14.97 -16.20 6.17
C ASN A 249 15.67 -14.90 6.60
N GLY A 250 15.53 -13.83 5.81
CA GLY A 250 16.13 -12.53 6.06
C GLY A 250 17.61 -12.37 5.71
N ASP A 251 18.20 -13.31 5.00
CA ASP A 251 19.54 -13.14 4.41
C ASP A 251 19.51 -12.13 3.26
N VAL A 252 20.63 -11.46 2.99
CA VAL A 252 20.74 -10.54 1.84
C VAL A 252 20.72 -11.36 0.53
N PRO A 253 19.81 -11.07 -0.41
CA PRO A 253 19.75 -11.81 -1.67
C PRO A 253 21.01 -11.63 -2.52
N THR A 254 21.49 -12.73 -3.09
CA THR A 254 22.59 -12.78 -4.05
C THR A 254 22.15 -13.53 -5.31
N THR A 255 23.02 -13.64 -6.32
CA THR A 255 22.76 -14.46 -7.51
C THR A 255 22.70 -15.97 -7.22
N GLU A 256 23.08 -16.41 -6.02
CA GLU A 256 22.91 -17.80 -5.55
C GLU A 256 21.61 -18.02 -4.77
N SER A 257 20.86 -16.94 -4.49
CA SER A 257 19.55 -17.01 -3.82
C SER A 257 18.45 -17.48 -4.77
N ILE A 258 17.21 -17.50 -4.29
CA ILE A 258 16.09 -18.04 -5.06
C ILE A 258 15.70 -17.04 -6.16
N LEU A 259 15.67 -17.49 -7.42
CA LEU A 259 15.16 -16.69 -8.52
C LEU A 259 13.63 -16.60 -8.45
N TYR A 260 13.09 -15.39 -8.53
CA TYR A 260 11.66 -15.15 -8.55
C TYR A 260 11.07 -15.48 -9.93
N GLU A 261 10.38 -16.61 -10.04
CA GLU A 261 9.74 -17.08 -11.28
C GLU A 261 8.19 -17.03 -11.22
N GLY A 262 7.63 -16.78 -10.04
CA GLY A 262 6.18 -16.75 -9.80
C GLY A 262 5.86 -16.33 -8.38
N GLU A 263 4.57 -16.17 -8.09
CA GLU A 263 4.09 -15.73 -6.76
C GLU A 263 4.54 -16.69 -5.66
N ILE A 264 4.94 -16.12 -4.53
CA ILE A 264 5.41 -16.87 -3.36
C ILE A 264 4.19 -17.16 -2.48
N ALA A 265 3.84 -18.44 -2.30
CA ALA A 265 2.76 -18.85 -1.41
C ALA A 265 3.29 -19.15 -0.01
N ILE A 266 2.74 -18.48 0.99
CA ILE A 266 2.94 -18.79 2.42
C ILE A 266 1.66 -19.42 2.94
N GLU A 267 1.76 -20.69 3.33
CA GLU A 267 0.59 -21.52 3.72
C GLU A 267 0.65 -22.02 5.17
N THR A 268 1.78 -21.83 5.85
CA THR A 268 2.02 -22.34 7.21
C THR A 268 2.18 -21.19 8.18
N ASP A 269 1.60 -21.33 9.37
CA ASP A 269 1.69 -20.34 10.44
C ASP A 269 3.16 -20.06 10.81
N GLY A 270 3.47 -18.79 11.05
CA GLY A 270 4.82 -18.38 11.43
C GLY A 270 5.23 -17.00 10.91
N GLU A 271 6.45 -16.62 11.23
CA GLU A 271 7.07 -15.37 10.80
C GLU A 271 8.00 -15.61 9.60
N TYR A 272 7.81 -14.83 8.55
CA TYR A 272 8.56 -14.90 7.30
C TYR A 272 9.18 -13.54 7.01
N ASN A 273 10.50 -13.45 7.05
CA ASN A 273 11.25 -12.26 6.66
C ASN A 273 11.73 -12.43 5.22
N ILE A 274 11.02 -11.81 4.29
CA ILE A 274 11.31 -11.91 2.86
C ILE A 274 12.12 -10.69 2.44
N LYS A 275 13.30 -10.94 1.87
CA LYS A 275 14.12 -9.91 1.25
C LYS A 275 14.22 -10.18 -0.24
N ALA A 276 14.12 -9.13 -1.06
CA ALA A 276 14.33 -9.23 -2.50
C ALA A 276 15.21 -8.10 -3.02
N ALA A 277 16.00 -8.42 -4.04
CA ALA A 277 16.78 -7.46 -4.79
C ALA A 277 16.73 -7.80 -6.28
N CYS A 278 16.69 -6.76 -7.09
CA CYS A 278 16.73 -6.84 -8.53
C CYS A 278 18.20 -6.70 -8.98
N VAL A 279 18.64 -7.46 -9.98
CA VAL A 279 20.00 -7.34 -10.54
C VAL A 279 19.93 -7.13 -12.04
N ASN A 280 20.69 -6.16 -12.55
CA ASN A 280 20.76 -5.90 -13.98
C ASN A 280 21.82 -6.78 -14.69
N ASP A 281 21.92 -6.65 -16.01
CA ASP A 281 22.88 -7.37 -16.84
C ASP A 281 24.36 -7.08 -16.49
N TYR A 282 24.65 -6.01 -15.74
CA TYR A 282 25.99 -5.62 -15.30
C TYR A 282 26.32 -6.11 -13.87
N GLY A 283 25.47 -6.94 -13.26
CA GLY A 283 25.67 -7.45 -11.90
C GLY A 283 25.47 -6.40 -10.80
N ILE A 284 24.82 -5.28 -11.11
CA ILE A 284 24.50 -4.23 -10.14
C ILE A 284 23.14 -4.52 -9.53
N PHE A 285 23.11 -4.65 -8.21
CA PHE A 285 21.90 -4.85 -7.44
C PHE A 285 21.17 -3.52 -7.15
N SER A 286 19.85 -3.58 -7.11
CA SER A 286 19.00 -2.55 -6.50
C SER A 286 19.27 -2.45 -4.99
N THR A 287 18.65 -1.47 -4.33
CA THR A 287 18.51 -1.58 -2.88
C THR A 287 17.65 -2.80 -2.53
N VAL A 288 17.95 -3.42 -1.40
CA VAL A 288 17.19 -4.58 -0.89
C VAL A 288 15.87 -4.10 -0.33
N THR A 289 14.78 -4.71 -0.77
CA THR A 289 13.45 -4.57 -0.16
C THR A 289 13.25 -5.66 0.87
N GLU A 290 12.80 -5.29 2.06
CA GLU A 290 12.54 -6.21 3.18
C GLU A 290 11.08 -6.10 3.62
N CYS A 291 10.38 -7.23 3.69
CA CYS A 291 9.00 -7.32 4.16
C CYS A 291 8.86 -8.47 5.15
N ASN A 292 8.19 -8.20 6.27
CA ASN A 292 7.86 -9.19 7.30
C ASN A 292 6.39 -9.60 7.15
N TYR A 293 6.15 -10.90 7.01
CA TYR A 293 4.82 -11.49 6.97
C TYR A 293 4.66 -12.38 8.19
N VAL A 294 3.60 -12.16 8.96
CA VAL A 294 3.22 -13.03 10.07
C VAL A 294 1.94 -13.72 9.67
N LEU A 295 1.99 -15.04 9.53
CA LEU A 295 0.81 -15.85 9.29
C LEU A 295 0.29 -16.37 10.62
N GLU A 296 -0.90 -15.90 11.00
CA GLU A 296 -1.59 -16.32 12.20
C GLU A 296 -2.80 -17.18 11.83
N LYS A 297 -3.05 -18.21 12.63
CA LYS A 297 -4.26 -19.00 12.50
C LYS A 297 -5.44 -18.14 12.92
N GLY A 298 -6.38 -17.90 11.99
CA GLY A 298 -7.62 -17.20 12.31
C GLY A 298 -8.38 -17.92 13.43
N ALA A 299 -9.11 -17.17 14.25
CA ALA A 299 -9.95 -17.75 15.28
C ALA A 299 -11.05 -18.63 14.63
N PRO A 300 -11.43 -19.77 15.25
CA PRO A 300 -12.55 -20.58 14.77
C PRO A 300 -13.83 -19.74 14.59
N VAL A 301 -14.58 -20.02 13.53
CA VAL A 301 -15.86 -19.34 13.27
C VAL A 301 -16.93 -19.88 14.20
N ALA A 302 -17.66 -18.99 14.87
CA ALA A 302 -18.73 -19.35 15.80
C ALA A 302 -19.83 -20.19 15.13
N PRO A 303 -20.43 -21.17 15.85
CA PRO A 303 -21.45 -22.03 15.26
C PRO A 303 -22.73 -21.25 14.96
N GLU A 304 -23.36 -21.57 13.82
CA GLU A 304 -24.70 -21.05 13.51
C GLU A 304 -25.75 -21.91 14.22
N ILE A 305 -26.55 -21.29 15.09
CA ILE A 305 -27.69 -21.95 15.75
C ILE A 305 -28.96 -21.55 15.04
N MET A 306 -29.63 -22.52 14.41
CA MET A 306 -30.77 -22.30 13.51
C MET A 306 -31.99 -21.75 14.27
N GLU A 307 -32.21 -22.17 15.51
CA GLU A 307 -33.33 -21.76 16.35
C GLU A 307 -32.96 -20.49 17.14
N PRO A 308 -33.60 -19.34 16.87
CA PRO A 308 -33.35 -18.11 17.63
C PRO A 308 -33.90 -18.20 19.06
N SER A 309 -33.35 -17.41 19.97
CA SER A 309 -33.90 -17.29 21.34
C SER A 309 -35.37 -16.85 21.30
N GLY A 310 -36.20 -17.39 22.20
CA GLY A 310 -37.60 -16.99 22.30
C GLY A 310 -38.53 -18.04 22.90
N ASP A 311 -39.83 -17.75 22.77
CA ASP A 311 -40.92 -18.61 23.22
C ASP A 311 -41.31 -19.62 22.14
N TYR A 312 -41.43 -20.89 22.54
CA TYR A 312 -41.82 -22.01 21.70
C TYR A 312 -43.04 -22.70 22.30
N ASN A 313 -43.92 -23.21 21.44
CA ASN A 313 -45.17 -23.83 21.88
C ASN A 313 -45.41 -25.25 21.36
N GLN A 314 -44.43 -25.76 20.61
CA GLN A 314 -44.41 -27.09 20.02
C GLN A 314 -43.02 -27.68 20.15
N ASN A 315 -42.94 -29.00 20.07
CA ASN A 315 -41.67 -29.70 20.19
C ASN A 315 -40.71 -29.23 19.09
N THR A 316 -39.54 -28.74 19.48
CA THR A 316 -38.55 -28.13 18.59
C THR A 316 -37.18 -28.71 18.88
N MET A 317 -36.39 -28.95 17.83
CA MET A 317 -35.01 -29.42 17.93
C MET A 317 -34.07 -28.24 17.73
N ILE A 318 -33.04 -28.13 18.57
CA ILE A 318 -31.98 -27.14 18.43
C ILE A 318 -30.90 -27.73 17.50
N VAL A 319 -30.67 -27.07 16.37
CA VAL A 319 -29.74 -27.44 15.32
C VAL A 319 -28.58 -26.44 15.30
N ALA A 320 -27.38 -26.96 15.40
CA ALA A 320 -26.14 -26.20 15.37
C ALA A 320 -25.27 -26.65 14.19
N VAL A 321 -24.72 -25.69 13.44
CA VAL A 321 -23.90 -25.95 12.25
C VAL A 321 -22.55 -25.24 12.42
N ALA A 322 -21.48 -25.92 12.03
CA ALA A 322 -20.12 -25.37 12.02
C ALA A 322 -19.44 -25.66 10.68
N GLU A 323 -18.43 -24.86 10.37
CA GLU A 323 -17.59 -25.08 9.20
C GLU A 323 -16.78 -26.39 9.31
N GLN A 324 -16.34 -26.89 8.16
CA GLN A 324 -15.56 -28.13 8.10
C GLN A 324 -14.24 -27.99 8.87
N GLY A 325 -13.94 -28.96 9.73
CA GLY A 325 -12.70 -28.98 10.53
C GLY A 325 -12.86 -28.47 11.97
N TYR A 326 -14.02 -27.91 12.31
CA TYR A 326 -14.33 -27.46 13.67
C TYR A 326 -15.35 -28.38 14.37
N THR A 327 -15.26 -28.45 15.70
CA THR A 327 -16.17 -29.23 16.54
C THR A 327 -16.94 -28.33 17.48
N ILE A 328 -18.26 -28.51 17.55
CA ILE A 328 -19.15 -27.71 18.41
C ILE A 328 -19.23 -28.35 19.80
N PHE A 329 -19.03 -27.55 20.83
CA PHE A 329 -19.25 -27.90 22.24
C PHE A 329 -20.26 -26.95 22.87
N TYR A 330 -21.01 -27.46 23.86
CA TYR A 330 -22.06 -26.68 24.51
C TYR A 330 -22.22 -26.98 26.00
N THR A 331 -22.82 -26.01 26.70
CA THR A 331 -23.17 -26.08 28.11
C THR A 331 -24.61 -25.61 28.31
N THR A 332 -25.21 -26.04 29.43
CA THR A 332 -26.59 -25.68 29.82
C THR A 332 -26.69 -25.16 31.25
N ASP A 333 -25.55 -25.01 31.92
CA ASP A 333 -25.44 -24.59 33.33
C ASP A 333 -24.93 -23.15 33.47
N GLY A 334 -24.75 -22.45 32.34
CA GLY A 334 -24.27 -21.07 32.26
C GLY A 334 -22.74 -20.93 32.22
N SER A 335 -21.98 -22.02 32.39
CA SER A 335 -20.52 -22.01 32.22
C SER A 335 -20.14 -21.88 30.75
N ASP A 336 -18.98 -21.31 30.46
CA ASP A 336 -18.50 -21.19 29.08
C ASP A 336 -18.06 -22.56 28.53
N PRO A 337 -18.38 -22.90 27.27
CA PRO A 337 -17.97 -24.17 26.69
C PRO A 337 -16.44 -24.32 26.63
N THR A 338 -15.97 -25.53 26.87
CA THR A 338 -14.57 -25.96 26.71
C THR A 338 -14.55 -27.27 25.91
N MET A 339 -13.37 -27.75 25.51
CA MET A 339 -13.24 -29.06 24.86
C MET A 339 -13.66 -30.26 25.75
N GLU A 340 -13.80 -30.05 27.05
CA GLU A 340 -14.31 -31.04 28.01
C GLU A 340 -15.84 -30.95 28.21
N SER A 341 -16.50 -29.93 27.62
CA SER A 341 -17.94 -29.76 27.67
C SER A 341 -18.66 -30.80 26.78
N LYS A 342 -19.99 -30.75 26.74
CA LYS A 342 -20.75 -31.71 25.92
C LYS A 342 -20.54 -31.41 24.44
N GLN A 343 -20.07 -32.39 23.69
CA GLN A 343 -19.95 -32.28 22.24
C GLN A 343 -21.34 -32.34 21.59
N TYR A 344 -21.61 -31.42 20.66
CA TYR A 344 -22.80 -31.47 19.82
C TYR A 344 -22.57 -32.48 18.67
N ILE A 345 -23.29 -33.60 18.72
CA ILE A 345 -23.19 -34.68 17.72
C ILE A 345 -24.51 -34.95 16.98
N SER A 346 -25.61 -34.39 17.47
CA SER A 346 -26.95 -34.50 16.88
C SER A 346 -27.85 -33.38 17.41
N PRO A 347 -28.94 -33.02 16.71
CA PRO A 347 -29.92 -32.05 17.19
C PRO A 347 -30.39 -32.33 18.62
N ILE A 348 -30.51 -31.27 19.43
CA ILE A 348 -30.89 -31.35 20.84
C ILE A 348 -32.39 -31.09 20.97
N THR A 349 -33.15 -31.98 21.61
CA THR A 349 -34.56 -31.69 21.92
C THR A 349 -34.64 -30.55 22.93
N MET A 350 -35.37 -29.49 22.58
CA MET A 350 -35.57 -28.32 23.45
C MET A 350 -36.29 -28.74 24.75
N PRO A 351 -35.70 -28.50 25.94
CA PRO A 351 -36.34 -28.83 27.22
C PRO A 351 -37.60 -27.98 27.46
N VAL A 352 -38.61 -28.57 28.10
CA VAL A 352 -39.80 -27.82 28.56
C VAL A 352 -39.40 -26.84 29.67
N GLY A 353 -40.03 -25.66 29.64
CA GLY A 353 -39.70 -24.54 30.50
C GLY A 353 -38.57 -23.68 29.95
N THR A 354 -37.89 -22.96 30.84
CA THR A 354 -36.76 -22.10 30.47
C THR A 354 -35.46 -22.88 30.43
N SER A 355 -34.72 -22.75 29.35
CA SER A 355 -33.38 -23.33 29.18
C SER A 355 -32.42 -22.31 28.58
N HIS A 356 -31.16 -22.39 29.01
CA HIS A 356 -30.08 -21.52 28.59
C HIS A 356 -28.98 -22.39 27.99
N PHE A 357 -28.54 -22.06 26.77
CA PHE A 357 -27.48 -22.77 26.08
C PHE A 357 -26.36 -21.81 25.71
N LYS A 358 -25.12 -22.27 25.85
CA LYS A 358 -23.94 -21.63 25.27
C LYS A 358 -23.28 -22.60 24.31
N PHE A 359 -22.92 -22.14 23.12
CA PHE A 359 -22.25 -22.93 22.08
C PHE A 359 -20.94 -22.25 21.67
N ALA A 360 -19.91 -23.04 21.41
CA ALA A 360 -18.67 -22.57 20.79
C ALA A 360 -18.09 -23.67 19.91
N THR A 361 -17.35 -23.28 18.87
CA THR A 361 -16.58 -24.19 18.03
C THR A 361 -15.12 -24.18 18.46
N PHE A 362 -14.49 -25.34 18.35
CA PHE A 362 -13.08 -25.54 18.62
C PHE A 362 -12.38 -26.16 17.42
N ASP A 363 -11.15 -25.71 17.16
CA ASP A 363 -10.26 -26.37 16.20
C ASP A 363 -9.51 -27.55 16.85
N GLN A 364 -8.64 -28.21 16.07
CA GLN A 364 -7.85 -29.34 16.57
C GLN A 364 -6.76 -28.94 17.58
N ASP A 365 -6.37 -27.66 17.61
CA ASP A 365 -5.32 -27.13 18.48
C ASP A 365 -5.88 -26.55 19.79
N GLY A 366 -7.21 -26.53 19.93
CA GLY A 366 -7.93 -26.09 21.13
C GLY A 366 -8.25 -24.60 21.19
N ASN A 367 -8.11 -23.88 20.07
CA ASN A 367 -8.60 -22.51 19.95
C ASN A 367 -10.13 -22.53 19.91
N SER A 368 -10.77 -21.49 20.47
CA SER A 368 -12.23 -21.35 20.56
C SER A 368 -12.73 -20.21 19.68
N SER A 369 -13.92 -20.35 19.12
CA SER A 369 -14.69 -19.22 18.59
C SER A 369 -15.24 -18.31 19.68
N GLU A 370 -15.88 -17.23 19.26
CA GLU A 370 -16.84 -16.51 20.10
C GLU A 370 -17.98 -17.44 20.57
N ILE A 371 -18.51 -17.17 21.76
CA ILE A 371 -19.59 -17.96 22.37
C ILE A 371 -20.94 -17.45 21.88
N VAL A 372 -21.79 -18.37 21.41
CA VAL A 372 -23.15 -18.10 20.98
C VAL A 372 -24.12 -18.52 22.07
N GLU A 373 -24.81 -17.54 22.65
CA GLU A 373 -25.81 -17.76 23.70
C GLU A 373 -27.23 -17.87 23.12
N ARG A 374 -28.03 -18.79 23.66
CA ARG A 374 -29.43 -18.99 23.29
C ARG A 374 -30.30 -19.27 24.51
N ASP A 375 -31.43 -18.56 24.56
CA ASP A 375 -32.42 -18.65 25.62
C ASP A 375 -33.74 -19.13 25.04
N TYR A 376 -34.23 -20.26 25.53
CA TYR A 376 -35.46 -20.87 25.04
C TYR A 376 -36.47 -21.01 26.17
N HIS A 377 -37.73 -20.71 25.87
CA HIS A 377 -38.84 -20.99 26.75
C HIS A 377 -39.91 -21.82 26.04
N LEU A 378 -39.97 -23.12 26.32
CA LEU A 378 -40.92 -24.03 25.68
C LEU A 378 -42.11 -24.33 26.60
N VAL A 379 -43.31 -23.97 26.17
CA VAL A 379 -44.56 -24.31 26.85
C VAL A 379 -45.58 -24.83 25.85
N PHE A 380 -45.99 -26.09 25.98
CA PHE A 380 -47.00 -26.66 25.09
C PHE A 380 -48.33 -25.92 25.20
N THR A 381 -48.85 -25.48 24.05
CA THR A 381 -50.20 -24.90 24.01
C THR A 381 -51.24 -26.01 24.02
N ARG A 382 -52.08 -26.04 25.05
CA ARG A 382 -53.22 -26.95 25.16
C ARG A 382 -54.41 -26.38 24.41
N LEU A 383 -54.75 -26.97 23.26
CA LEU A 383 -55.92 -26.57 22.46
C LEU A 383 -57.10 -27.54 22.65
N VAL A 384 -56.84 -28.73 23.18
CA VAL A 384 -57.84 -29.77 23.40
C VAL A 384 -58.20 -29.81 24.88
N SER A 385 -59.47 -29.74 25.21
CA SER A 385 -59.94 -29.98 26.59
C SER A 385 -59.92 -31.46 26.94
N THR A 386 -59.92 -31.80 28.23
CA THR A 386 -59.99 -33.20 28.68
C THR A 386 -61.23 -33.93 28.16
N GLU A 387 -62.37 -33.23 28.07
CA GLU A 387 -63.61 -33.76 27.49
C GLU A 387 -63.46 -34.02 25.97
N GLN A 388 -62.88 -33.09 25.23
CA GLN A 388 -62.61 -33.27 23.80
C GLN A 388 -61.63 -34.42 23.56
N ALA A 389 -60.65 -34.61 24.44
CA ALA A 389 -59.71 -35.71 24.35
C ALA A 389 -60.39 -37.08 24.53
N VAL A 390 -61.26 -37.23 25.54
CA VAL A 390 -62.07 -38.43 25.76
C VAL A 390 -62.98 -38.69 24.56
N ASN A 391 -63.66 -37.67 24.06
CA ASN A 391 -64.53 -37.79 22.89
C ASN A 391 -63.75 -38.20 21.63
N SER A 392 -62.54 -37.67 21.44
CA SER A 392 -61.65 -38.01 20.31
C SER A 392 -61.18 -39.46 20.39
N LEU A 393 -60.86 -39.96 21.59
CA LEU A 393 -60.53 -41.36 21.84
C LEU A 393 -61.71 -42.27 21.50
N VAL A 394 -62.88 -42.03 22.10
CA VAL A 394 -64.09 -42.84 21.86
C VAL A 394 -64.44 -42.86 20.37
N SER A 395 -64.43 -41.71 19.72
CA SER A 395 -64.69 -41.60 18.28
C SER A 395 -63.68 -42.38 17.44
N THR A 396 -62.40 -42.36 17.84
CA THR A 396 -61.34 -43.14 17.18
C THR A 396 -61.56 -44.64 17.35
N LEU A 397 -61.91 -45.11 18.54
CA LEU A 397 -62.16 -46.52 18.81
C LEU A 397 -63.42 -47.04 18.09
N VAL A 398 -64.48 -46.23 17.99
CA VAL A 398 -65.67 -46.55 17.18
C VAL A 398 -65.32 -46.63 15.70
N ARG A 399 -64.56 -45.65 15.18
CA ARG A 399 -64.11 -45.65 13.78
C ARG A 399 -63.26 -46.87 13.44
N LEU A 400 -62.51 -47.40 14.40
CA LEU A 400 -61.68 -48.60 14.25
C LEU A 400 -62.45 -49.91 14.45
N ASP A 401 -63.78 -49.89 14.68
CA ASP A 401 -64.63 -51.05 15.01
C ASP A 401 -64.17 -51.80 16.28
N ILE A 402 -63.46 -51.11 17.18
CA ILE A 402 -63.12 -51.61 18.52
C ILE A 402 -64.32 -51.44 19.45
N LEU A 403 -65.01 -50.29 19.33
CA LEU A 403 -66.29 -50.01 19.96
C LEU A 403 -67.42 -50.08 18.93
N LEU A 404 -68.57 -50.63 19.31
CA LEU A 404 -69.77 -50.68 18.48
C LEU A 404 -70.44 -49.30 18.33
N ASP A 405 -70.38 -48.48 19.38
CA ASP A 405 -70.96 -47.15 19.43
C ASP A 405 -70.28 -46.28 20.51
N ALA A 406 -70.65 -45.01 20.57
CA ALA A 406 -70.11 -44.05 21.53
C ALA A 406 -70.51 -44.32 22.99
N SER A 407 -71.39 -45.30 23.27
CA SER A 407 -71.71 -45.70 24.65
C SER A 407 -70.65 -46.60 25.28
N GLY A 408 -69.62 -46.99 24.51
CA GLY A 408 -68.53 -47.84 25.01
C GLY A 408 -68.79 -49.34 24.87
N LYS A 409 -69.82 -49.77 24.13
CA LYS A 409 -70.12 -51.19 23.92
C LYS A 409 -69.06 -51.88 23.07
N VAL A 410 -68.66 -53.08 23.50
CA VAL A 410 -67.71 -53.95 22.79
C VAL A 410 -68.44 -55.21 22.32
N ARG A 411 -68.08 -55.74 21.14
CA ARG A 411 -68.72 -56.92 20.57
C ARG A 411 -68.48 -58.16 21.43
N GLY A 412 -69.56 -58.81 21.88
CA GLY A 412 -69.49 -60.06 22.64
C GLY A 412 -69.09 -59.91 24.11
N VAL A 413 -69.05 -58.68 24.63
CA VAL A 413 -68.78 -58.39 26.04
C VAL A 413 -70.05 -57.79 26.65
N GLU A 414 -70.49 -58.30 27.80
CA GLU A 414 -71.62 -57.72 28.55
C GLU A 414 -71.19 -56.40 29.22
N GLY A 415 -72.07 -55.39 29.26
CA GLY A 415 -71.73 -54.07 29.81
C GLY A 415 -71.13 -53.10 28.78
N HIS A 416 -70.39 -52.09 29.25
CA HIS A 416 -69.73 -51.08 28.41
C HIS A 416 -68.41 -50.62 29.02
N ASN A 417 -67.52 -50.06 28.20
CA ASN A 417 -66.27 -49.47 28.63
C ASN A 417 -66.43 -47.95 28.82
N GLU A 418 -65.94 -47.45 29.94
CA GLU A 418 -65.82 -46.01 30.24
C GLU A 418 -64.37 -45.56 30.11
N TYR A 419 -64.20 -44.38 29.51
CA TYR A 419 -62.90 -43.77 29.25
C TYR A 419 -62.77 -42.52 30.10
N ILE A 420 -61.84 -42.55 31.04
CA ILE A 420 -61.74 -41.55 32.11
C ILE A 420 -60.38 -40.88 32.02
N TYR A 421 -60.35 -39.55 31.94
CA TYR A 421 -59.12 -38.78 32.08
C TYR A 421 -58.47 -39.08 33.44
N ASN A 422 -57.17 -39.35 33.43
CA ASN A 422 -56.41 -39.74 34.60
C ASN A 422 -55.32 -38.73 34.98
N SER A 423 -54.48 -38.32 34.03
CA SER A 423 -53.33 -37.43 34.30
C SER A 423 -52.78 -36.84 33.00
N GLU A 424 -51.94 -35.80 33.08
CA GLU A 424 -51.06 -35.37 31.99
C GLU A 424 -49.68 -36.02 32.10
N ILE A 425 -49.07 -36.35 30.96
CA ILE A 425 -47.68 -36.76 30.86
C ILE A 425 -46.96 -36.02 29.74
N GLU A 426 -45.67 -35.80 29.92
CA GLU A 426 -44.77 -35.40 28.84
C GLU A 426 -44.03 -36.62 28.31
N ILE A 427 -44.06 -36.81 27.00
CA ILE A 427 -43.22 -37.78 26.32
C ILE A 427 -42.14 -37.00 25.57
N GLN A 428 -40.91 -37.11 26.05
CA GLN A 428 -39.75 -36.40 25.50
C GLN A 428 -39.65 -36.59 23.98
N GLY A 429 -39.66 -35.48 23.24
CA GLY A 429 -39.60 -35.47 21.78
C GLY A 429 -40.92 -35.80 21.06
N ALA A 430 -42.01 -36.06 21.80
CA ALA A 430 -43.34 -36.34 21.23
C ALA A 430 -44.44 -35.37 21.71
N GLY A 431 -44.20 -34.62 22.80
CA GLY A 431 -45.10 -33.59 23.31
C GLY A 431 -45.84 -33.97 24.59
N GLU A 432 -46.86 -33.20 24.94
CA GLU A 432 -47.70 -33.40 26.11
C GLU A 432 -48.98 -34.17 25.74
N TYR A 433 -49.37 -35.13 26.59
CA TYR A 433 -50.51 -36.01 26.38
C TYR A 433 -51.40 -36.12 27.61
N TYR A 434 -52.71 -36.16 27.39
CA TYR A 434 -53.68 -36.64 28.36
C TYR A 434 -53.67 -38.17 28.40
N VAL A 435 -53.46 -38.73 29.58
CA VAL A 435 -53.61 -40.16 29.87
C VAL A 435 -55.07 -40.43 30.17
N ILE A 436 -55.66 -41.34 29.40
CA ILE A 436 -57.04 -41.79 29.56
C ILE A 436 -57.02 -43.28 29.89
N ILE A 437 -57.65 -43.67 30.99
CA ILE A 437 -57.75 -45.05 31.43
C ILE A 437 -59.10 -45.65 31.02
N GLU A 438 -59.10 -46.94 30.74
CA GLU A 438 -60.31 -47.69 30.38
C GLU A 438 -60.77 -48.58 31.54
N ASN A 439 -62.01 -48.36 31.97
CA ASN A 439 -62.69 -49.18 32.96
C ASN A 439 -63.88 -49.89 32.32
N HIS A 440 -64.03 -51.18 32.60
CA HIS A 440 -65.18 -51.95 32.16
C HIS A 440 -66.29 -51.90 33.23
N VAL A 441 -67.50 -51.53 32.83
CA VAL A 441 -68.70 -51.45 33.67
C VAL A 441 -69.66 -52.57 33.30
N SER A 442 -69.85 -53.51 34.23
CA SER A 442 -70.80 -54.62 34.08
C SER A 442 -72.26 -54.16 34.19
N ASN A 443 -73.21 -54.98 33.73
CA ASN A 443 -74.65 -54.67 33.77
C ASN A 443 -75.21 -54.42 35.20
N ASP A 444 -74.50 -54.88 36.22
CA ASP A 444 -74.80 -54.64 37.65
C ASP A 444 -74.25 -53.30 38.18
N GLY A 445 -73.57 -52.53 37.33
CA GLY A 445 -72.97 -51.23 37.65
C GLY A 445 -71.57 -51.32 38.27
N LYS A 446 -70.97 -52.51 38.37
CA LYS A 446 -69.60 -52.65 38.91
C LYS A 446 -68.56 -52.23 37.88
N SER A 447 -67.69 -51.29 38.25
CA SER A 447 -66.58 -50.79 37.41
C SER A 447 -65.25 -51.46 37.79
N THR A 448 -64.51 -51.96 36.80
CA THR A 448 -63.20 -52.61 36.97
C THR A 448 -62.19 -52.10 35.95
N PRO A 449 -60.95 -51.72 36.35
CA PRO A 449 -59.91 -51.31 35.41
C PRO A 449 -59.51 -52.44 34.47
N THR A 450 -59.39 -52.13 33.18
CA THR A 450 -58.93 -53.10 32.16
C THR A 450 -57.41 -53.17 32.06
N GLY A 451 -56.72 -52.14 32.56
CA GLY A 451 -55.28 -51.96 32.40
C GLY A 451 -54.88 -51.32 31.06
N LEU A 452 -55.84 -50.98 30.19
CA LEU A 452 -55.57 -50.21 28.98
C LEU A 452 -55.47 -48.72 29.29
N MET A 453 -54.44 -48.10 28.75
CA MET A 453 -54.20 -46.67 28.81
C MET A 453 -54.06 -46.11 27.40
N TYR A 454 -54.55 -44.92 27.21
CA TYR A 454 -54.49 -44.17 25.96
C TYR A 454 -53.84 -42.82 26.21
N ALA A 455 -53.18 -42.29 25.19
CA ALA A 455 -52.54 -41.00 25.20
C ALA A 455 -53.16 -40.14 24.10
N VAL A 456 -53.73 -39.01 24.48
CA VAL A 456 -54.30 -38.03 23.55
C VAL A 456 -53.50 -36.75 23.62
N ASN A 457 -52.93 -36.32 22.51
CA ASN A 457 -52.07 -35.13 22.47
C ASN A 457 -52.86 -33.87 22.86
N THR A 458 -52.32 -33.05 23.76
CA THR A 458 -53.04 -31.88 24.30
C THR A 458 -53.18 -30.74 23.29
N HIS A 459 -52.40 -30.76 22.20
CA HIS A 459 -52.39 -29.74 21.16
C HIS A 459 -53.30 -30.08 19.98
N ASP A 460 -53.16 -31.27 19.39
CA ASP A 460 -53.87 -31.63 18.15
C ASP A 460 -54.96 -32.71 18.34
N GLY A 461 -55.05 -33.31 19.53
CA GLY A 461 -56.04 -34.34 19.85
C GLY A 461 -55.73 -35.70 19.22
N THR A 462 -54.53 -35.91 18.67
CA THR A 462 -54.13 -37.20 18.11
C THR A 462 -54.14 -38.28 19.19
N VAL A 463 -54.75 -39.43 18.85
CA VAL A 463 -55.03 -40.51 19.79
C VAL A 463 -54.09 -41.68 19.54
N ASN A 464 -53.40 -42.11 20.60
CA ASN A 464 -52.55 -43.29 20.61
C ASN A 464 -52.89 -44.17 21.82
N ARG A 465 -52.47 -45.43 21.78
CA ARG A 465 -52.40 -46.26 22.98
C ARG A 465 -51.10 -45.93 23.73
N LEU A 466 -51.17 -45.89 25.05
CA LEU A 466 -50.03 -45.67 25.92
C LEU A 466 -49.51 -47.01 26.44
N GLY A 467 -48.22 -47.26 26.26
CA GLY A 467 -47.53 -48.43 26.78
C GLY A 467 -46.23 -48.07 27.48
N TYR A 468 -45.48 -49.09 27.87
CA TYR A 468 -44.13 -48.97 28.42
C TYR A 468 -43.13 -49.65 27.49
N ASP A 469 -41.96 -49.04 27.31
CA ASP A 469 -40.83 -49.70 26.66
C ASP A 469 -40.11 -50.68 27.62
N SER A 470 -39.08 -51.37 27.13
CA SER A 470 -38.28 -52.32 27.92
C SER A 470 -37.55 -51.69 29.11
N SER A 471 -37.45 -50.37 29.14
CA SER A 471 -36.80 -49.58 30.19
C SER A 471 -37.81 -48.97 31.17
N GLY A 472 -39.11 -49.22 30.98
CA GLY A 472 -40.19 -48.70 31.82
C GLY A 472 -40.61 -47.26 31.50
N LYS A 473 -40.16 -46.67 30.39
CA LYS A 473 -40.57 -45.32 29.95
C LYS A 473 -41.84 -45.41 29.10
N TYR A 474 -42.68 -44.37 29.17
CA TYR A 474 -43.87 -44.27 28.34
C TYR A 474 -43.53 -44.28 26.85
N THR A 475 -44.30 -45.04 26.07
CA THR A 475 -44.20 -45.09 24.61
C THR A 475 -45.58 -45.04 23.96
N LEU A 476 -45.66 -44.40 22.79
CA LEU A 476 -46.88 -44.25 22.01
C LEU A 476 -47.00 -45.42 21.03
N ILE A 477 -48.14 -46.10 21.06
CA ILE A 477 -48.46 -47.22 20.19
C ILE A 477 -49.66 -46.82 19.33
N THR A 478 -49.49 -46.85 18.01
CA THR A 478 -50.59 -46.55 17.09
C THR A 478 -51.74 -47.54 17.30
N ILE A 479 -52.95 -47.03 17.48
CA ILE A 479 -54.14 -47.86 17.59
C ILE A 479 -54.49 -48.39 16.20
N SER A 480 -54.53 -49.70 16.05
CA SER A 480 -54.96 -50.37 14.83
C SER A 480 -55.94 -51.48 15.17
N ASN A 481 -56.91 -51.70 14.29
CA ASN A 481 -57.72 -52.90 14.35
C ASN A 481 -56.87 -54.07 13.85
N ARG A 482 -56.85 -55.18 14.59
CA ARG A 482 -56.11 -56.39 14.20
C ARG A 482 -56.97 -57.29 13.35
#